data_AF-A0A2T1NAC4-F1
#
_entry.id   AF-A0A2T1NAC4-F1
#
_cell.length_a   1.000
_cell.length_b   1.000
_cell.length_c   1.000
_cell.angle_alpha   90.00
_cell.angle_beta   90.00
_cell.angle_gamma   90.00
#
_symmetry.space_group_name_H-M   'P 1'
#
loop_
_entity.id
_entity.type
_entity.pdbx_description
1 polymer ?
#
loop_
_entity_poly.entity_id
_entity_poly.type
_entity_poly.pdbx_seq_one_letter_code
_entity_poly.pdbx_strand_id
1 'polypeptide(L)'
;MKPYHNYTCKQLIDIITTGNISDDLKITDVCDMAFKKITIEQEGVKLVRVLRKDKLYDLANKYHEKLKNKFPNSNALKNEALWLKFSSEVCNKDNSEFEVDADFILNNSSQNDPISKLVYEVTALVVISILISQQEYSQAYKWTTRLNPTKLSDKGRQGNNELFYPSNKQQYYTYKATILIETNKIKFYINWVYEHLKFSDEKRIEFVEYIIKIITYTRDDHSTYISKNKLSNILYLLDLDLISKASYLAKTVNQPNALLLSELSQYIYCPVSFSINKTYNIPTLKPMDSSVIWMGNKDGFYDRYLKYQKNKDILAAFKNHEVVDSVELTARDIQIFENLFKGKLIINNYFDTTNRSFNSDNKKLRGAPDYIVQLNDGKRVLIQEKFSSVSSTNASKVYNSDIIETEAYLTKFKNLNVDYAYFINWIWSIYKLDDDVGFQGAMIRYVKKVDIHLIKIKEAREQFVDKESEKINSLKSGNHLNVKNVSFPSRCLNCSVYIYCEHKSGTKNTLRFPYND
;
A
#
# COMPACT_ATOMS: atom_id res chain seq x y z
N MET A 1 -22.61 0.14 47.59
CA MET A 1 -22.93 0.76 46.29
C MET A 1 -23.99 1.84 46.49
N LYS A 2 -23.99 2.93 45.70
CA LYS A 2 -25.15 3.84 45.67
C LYS A 2 -26.34 3.05 45.09
N PRO A 3 -27.60 3.30 45.50
CA PRO A 3 -28.75 2.67 44.87
C PRO A 3 -28.83 3.03 43.38
N TYR A 4 -29.11 2.06 42.50
CA TYR A 4 -29.14 2.26 41.03
C TYR A 4 -30.10 3.37 40.57
N HIS A 5 -31.19 3.65 41.31
CA HIS A 5 -32.10 4.75 40.97
C HIS A 5 -31.43 6.14 40.98
N ASN A 6 -30.31 6.30 41.70
CA ASN A 6 -29.53 7.54 41.75
C ASN A 6 -28.51 7.67 40.62
N TYR A 7 -28.35 6.64 39.79
CA TYR A 7 -27.37 6.65 38.70
C TYR A 7 -27.90 7.47 37.53
N THR A 8 -27.00 8.12 36.79
CA THR A 8 -27.32 8.76 35.52
C THR A 8 -27.55 7.70 34.44
N CYS A 9 -28.18 8.08 33.31
CA CYS A 9 -28.37 7.14 32.19
C CYS A 9 -27.03 6.53 31.72
N LYS A 10 -25.99 7.37 31.62
CA LYS A 10 -24.65 6.91 31.24
C LYS A 10 -24.10 5.86 32.20
N GLN A 11 -24.18 6.11 33.52
CA GLN A 11 -23.68 5.16 34.51
C GLN A 11 -24.45 3.83 34.47
N LEU A 12 -25.76 3.85 34.23
CA LEU A 12 -26.55 2.63 34.06
C LEU A 12 -26.16 1.85 32.79
N ILE A 13 -25.87 2.53 31.68
CA ILE A 13 -25.35 1.89 30.46
C ILE A 13 -23.96 1.29 30.71
N ASP A 14 -23.09 1.98 31.46
CA ASP A 14 -21.76 1.48 31.81
C ASP A 14 -21.85 0.22 32.70
N ILE A 15 -22.82 0.16 33.62
CA ILE A 15 -23.12 -1.04 34.42
C ILE A 15 -23.54 -2.21 33.53
N ILE A 16 -24.46 -1.98 32.59
CA ILE A 16 -24.91 -3.02 31.64
C ILE A 16 -23.71 -3.52 30.83
N THR A 17 -22.88 -2.61 30.32
CA THR A 17 -21.70 -2.93 29.49
C THR A 17 -20.67 -3.76 30.25
N THR A 18 -20.50 -3.50 31.54
CA THR A 18 -19.51 -4.20 32.38
C THR A 18 -20.05 -5.47 33.01
N GLY A 19 -21.35 -5.75 32.88
CA GLY A 19 -22.01 -6.87 33.56
C GLY A 19 -22.07 -6.75 35.08
N ASN A 20 -21.71 -5.60 35.66
CA ASN A 20 -21.65 -5.36 37.12
C ASN A 20 -23.04 -5.09 37.72
N ILE A 21 -23.97 -6.01 37.48
CA ILE A 21 -25.34 -5.96 37.97
C ILE A 21 -25.39 -6.70 39.30
N SER A 22 -25.93 -6.04 40.32
CA SER A 22 -26.10 -6.64 41.66
C SER A 22 -26.99 -7.89 41.58
N ASP A 23 -26.69 -8.92 42.36
CA ASP A 23 -27.33 -10.25 42.30
C ASP A 23 -28.85 -10.21 42.50
N ASP A 24 -29.36 -9.16 43.14
CA ASP A 24 -30.77 -8.89 43.41
C ASP A 24 -31.52 -8.20 42.26
N LEU A 25 -30.84 -7.83 41.17
CA LEU A 25 -31.44 -7.13 40.03
C LEU A 25 -31.29 -7.91 38.72
N LYS A 26 -32.36 -7.93 37.92
CA LYS A 26 -32.28 -8.44 36.55
C LYS A 26 -31.76 -7.34 35.63
N ILE A 27 -31.05 -7.73 34.58
CA ILE A 27 -30.62 -6.80 33.52
C ILE A 27 -31.77 -6.00 32.93
N THR A 28 -32.96 -6.61 32.84
CA THR A 28 -34.18 -5.95 32.40
C THR A 28 -34.53 -4.73 33.25
N ASP A 29 -34.32 -4.82 34.57
CA ASP A 29 -34.66 -3.78 35.53
C ASP A 29 -33.71 -2.57 35.37
N VAL A 30 -32.41 -2.84 35.23
CA VAL A 30 -31.39 -1.82 34.98
C VAL A 30 -31.63 -1.13 33.64
N CYS A 31 -32.01 -1.87 32.59
CA CYS A 31 -32.36 -1.30 31.30
C CYS A 31 -33.64 -0.45 31.35
N ASP A 32 -34.66 -0.85 32.12
CA ASP A 32 -35.88 -0.05 32.25
C ASP A 32 -35.60 1.24 33.04
N MET A 33 -34.72 1.19 34.04
CA MET A 33 -34.22 2.39 34.74
C MET A 33 -33.44 3.31 33.78
N ALA A 34 -32.56 2.75 32.94
CA ALA A 34 -31.82 3.51 31.93
C ALA A 34 -32.78 4.17 30.93
N PHE A 35 -33.72 3.41 30.37
CA PHE A 35 -34.72 3.89 29.42
C PHE A 35 -35.56 5.05 29.94
N LYS A 36 -36.01 5.00 31.20
CA LYS A 36 -36.74 6.10 31.84
C LYS A 36 -35.91 7.40 31.90
N LYS A 37 -34.59 7.28 32.00
CA LYS A 37 -33.65 8.41 32.12
C LYS A 37 -33.08 8.87 30.78
N ILE A 38 -33.28 8.14 29.68
CA ILE A 38 -32.85 8.55 28.34
C ILE A 38 -33.60 9.83 27.98
N THR A 39 -32.86 10.91 27.71
CA THR A 39 -33.43 12.20 27.27
C THR A 39 -33.02 12.57 25.86
N ILE A 40 -31.89 12.01 25.39
CA ILE A 40 -31.36 12.25 24.05
C ILE A 40 -31.20 10.93 23.28
N GLU A 41 -31.36 11.00 21.96
CA GLU A 41 -31.29 9.86 21.03
C GLU A 41 -30.00 9.03 21.21
N GLN A 42 -28.86 9.70 21.40
CA GLN A 42 -27.55 9.05 21.50
C GLN A 42 -27.45 8.07 22.67
N GLU A 43 -28.15 8.32 23.78
CA GLU A 43 -28.18 7.41 24.93
C GLU A 43 -29.01 6.16 24.60
N GLY A 44 -30.13 6.33 23.89
CA GLY A 44 -30.94 5.21 23.39
C GLY A 44 -30.18 4.31 22.43
N VAL A 45 -29.48 4.90 21.46
CA VAL A 45 -28.62 4.14 20.53
C VAL A 45 -27.53 3.37 21.29
N LYS A 46 -26.91 3.97 22.31
CA LYS A 46 -25.91 3.30 23.14
C LYS A 46 -26.49 2.10 23.90
N LEU A 47 -27.67 2.25 24.50
CA LEU A 47 -28.34 1.15 25.21
C LEU A 47 -28.58 -0.05 24.29
N VAL A 48 -29.20 0.16 23.13
CA VAL A 48 -29.48 -0.92 22.16
C VAL A 48 -28.18 -1.57 21.68
N ARG A 49 -27.16 -0.76 21.40
CA ARG A 49 -25.85 -1.26 20.95
C ARG A 49 -25.16 -2.15 21.96
N VAL A 50 -25.19 -1.80 23.24
CA VAL A 50 -24.59 -2.60 24.31
C VAL A 50 -25.30 -3.96 24.39
N LEU A 51 -26.63 -3.94 24.49
CA LEU A 51 -27.43 -5.17 24.52
C LEU A 51 -27.18 -6.08 23.31
N ARG A 52 -27.07 -5.49 22.12
CA ARG A 52 -26.73 -6.22 20.89
C ARG A 52 -25.33 -6.82 20.93
N LYS A 53 -24.32 -6.08 21.41
CA LYS A 53 -22.94 -6.59 21.53
C LYS A 53 -22.85 -7.75 22.52
N ASP A 54 -23.68 -7.72 23.56
CA ASP A 54 -23.80 -8.79 24.56
C ASP A 54 -24.72 -9.93 24.10
N LYS A 55 -25.16 -9.92 22.83
CA LYS A 55 -26.04 -10.90 22.20
C LYS A 55 -27.41 -11.07 22.88
N LEU A 56 -27.86 -10.06 23.62
CA LEU A 56 -29.19 -10.00 24.23
C LEU A 56 -30.21 -9.47 23.23
N TYR A 57 -30.37 -10.17 22.09
CA TYR A 57 -31.09 -9.65 20.92
C TYR A 57 -32.56 -9.34 21.18
N ASP A 58 -33.28 -10.19 21.92
CA ASP A 58 -34.68 -9.95 22.29
C ASP A 58 -34.83 -8.66 23.11
N LEU A 59 -33.90 -8.44 24.05
CA LEU A 59 -33.91 -7.26 24.90
C LEU A 59 -33.52 -6.01 24.10
N ALA A 60 -32.53 -6.12 23.23
CA ALA A 60 -32.15 -5.06 22.31
C ALA A 60 -33.32 -4.65 21.41
N ASN A 61 -34.06 -5.62 20.85
CA ASN A 61 -35.24 -5.39 20.02
C ASN A 61 -36.37 -4.71 20.81
N LYS A 62 -36.67 -5.21 22.02
CA LYS A 62 -37.66 -4.60 22.93
C LYS A 62 -37.37 -3.12 23.18
N TYR A 63 -36.12 -2.77 23.51
CA TYR A 63 -35.76 -1.38 23.78
C TYR A 63 -35.65 -0.54 22.51
N HIS A 64 -35.27 -1.13 21.38
CA HIS A 64 -35.30 -0.46 20.09
C HIS A 64 -36.72 0.01 19.73
N GLU A 65 -37.72 -0.85 19.81
CA GLU A 65 -39.12 -0.48 19.52
C GLU A 65 -39.66 0.57 20.49
N LYS A 66 -39.33 0.48 21.79
CA LYS A 66 -39.64 1.54 22.76
C LYS A 66 -39.02 2.88 22.38
N LEU A 67 -37.76 2.87 21.92
CA LEU A 67 -37.02 4.08 21.55
C LEU A 67 -37.47 4.66 20.21
N LYS A 68 -37.90 3.83 19.27
CA LYS A 68 -38.50 4.25 18.01
C LYS A 68 -39.75 5.09 18.22
N ASN A 69 -40.59 4.72 19.20
CA ASN A 69 -41.76 5.55 19.57
C ASN A 69 -41.34 6.90 20.17
N LYS A 70 -40.24 6.92 20.95
CA LYS A 70 -39.74 8.15 21.58
C LYS A 70 -38.98 9.07 20.62
N PHE A 71 -38.32 8.49 19.61
CA PHE A 71 -37.50 9.19 18.61
C PHE A 71 -37.81 8.70 17.18
N PRO A 72 -39.04 8.93 16.65
CA PRO A 72 -39.53 8.30 15.42
C PRO A 72 -38.74 8.65 14.15
N ASN A 73 -38.07 9.80 14.13
CA ASN A 73 -37.30 10.28 12.98
C ASN A 73 -35.78 10.05 13.12
N SER A 74 -35.36 9.27 14.11
CA SER A 74 -33.95 8.98 14.37
C SER A 74 -33.35 8.09 13.27
N ASN A 75 -32.46 8.67 12.47
CA ASN A 75 -31.67 7.90 11.50
C ASN A 75 -30.66 6.97 12.20
N ALA A 76 -30.16 7.35 13.39
CA ALA A 76 -29.23 6.49 14.12
C ALA A 76 -29.91 5.24 14.69
N LEU A 77 -31.15 5.34 15.18
CA LEU A 77 -31.94 4.18 15.60
C LEU A 77 -32.36 3.32 14.41
N LYS A 78 -32.75 3.92 13.27
CA LYS A 78 -32.99 3.15 12.03
C LYS A 78 -31.75 2.33 11.65
N ASN A 79 -30.57 2.94 11.68
CA ASN A 79 -29.31 2.25 11.41
C ASN A 79 -28.97 1.19 12.46
N GLU A 80 -29.22 1.44 13.74
CA GLU A 80 -29.01 0.44 14.81
C GLU A 80 -29.97 -0.75 14.66
N ALA A 81 -31.17 -0.57 14.09
CA ALA A 81 -32.07 -1.66 13.72
C ALA A 81 -31.42 -2.61 12.70
N LEU A 82 -30.77 -2.03 11.68
CA LEU A 82 -30.04 -2.79 10.67
C LEU A 82 -28.87 -3.57 11.29
N TRP A 83 -28.13 -2.95 12.21
CA TRP A 83 -27.07 -3.64 12.95
C TRP A 83 -27.59 -4.76 13.84
N LEU A 84 -28.76 -4.58 14.47
CA LEU A 84 -29.43 -5.60 15.26
C LEU A 84 -29.77 -6.79 14.37
N LYS A 85 -30.49 -6.57 13.27
CA LYS A 85 -30.84 -7.61 12.29
C LYS A 85 -29.59 -8.33 11.76
N PHE A 86 -28.56 -7.57 11.40
CA PHE A 86 -27.26 -8.13 10.99
C PHE A 86 -26.67 -9.07 12.06
N SER A 87 -26.65 -8.66 13.33
CA SER A 87 -26.02 -9.43 14.41
C SER A 87 -26.84 -10.66 14.81
N SER A 88 -28.17 -10.55 14.83
CA SER A 88 -29.07 -11.61 15.29
C SER A 88 -29.43 -12.63 14.21
N GLU A 89 -29.44 -12.22 12.94
CA GLU A 89 -29.94 -13.05 11.85
C GLU A 89 -28.86 -13.37 10.83
N VAL A 90 -28.15 -12.37 10.27
CA VAL A 90 -27.11 -12.62 9.25
C VAL A 90 -25.89 -13.32 9.84
N CYS A 91 -25.48 -12.96 11.06
CA CYS A 91 -24.36 -13.60 11.76
C CYS A 91 -24.74 -14.91 12.48
N ASN A 92 -26.02 -15.29 12.48
CA ASN A 92 -26.45 -16.52 13.13
C ASN A 92 -26.15 -17.73 12.25
N LYS A 93 -25.29 -18.63 12.73
CA LYS A 93 -24.88 -19.83 11.99
C LYS A 93 -26.02 -20.81 11.73
N ASP A 94 -27.07 -20.75 12.54
CA ASP A 94 -28.24 -21.61 12.44
C ASP A 94 -29.34 -21.02 11.53
N ASN A 95 -29.16 -19.77 11.05
CA ASN A 95 -30.12 -19.13 10.17
C ASN A 95 -29.88 -19.54 8.70
N SER A 96 -30.78 -20.35 8.14
CA SER A 96 -30.77 -20.73 6.72
C SER A 96 -31.21 -19.60 5.78
N GLU A 97 -31.86 -18.55 6.28
CA GLU A 97 -32.39 -17.43 5.49
C GLU A 97 -31.49 -16.18 5.52
N PHE A 98 -30.22 -16.33 5.92
CA PHE A 98 -29.28 -15.21 6.10
C PHE A 98 -29.14 -14.31 4.86
N GLU A 99 -29.26 -14.85 3.64
CA GLU A 99 -29.26 -14.06 2.41
C GLU A 99 -30.48 -13.14 2.30
N VAL A 100 -31.67 -13.61 2.69
CA VAL A 100 -32.92 -12.83 2.69
C VAL A 100 -32.82 -11.68 3.70
N ASP A 101 -32.28 -11.95 4.88
CA ASP A 101 -32.08 -10.93 5.92
C ASP A 101 -31.02 -9.91 5.51
N ALA A 102 -29.97 -10.36 4.85
CA ALA A 102 -28.95 -9.49 4.27
C ALA A 102 -29.52 -8.62 3.15
N ASP A 103 -30.37 -9.18 2.27
CA ASP A 103 -31.09 -8.44 1.23
C ASP A 103 -31.94 -7.33 1.81
N PHE A 104 -32.69 -7.63 2.88
CA PHE A 104 -33.45 -6.61 3.61
C PHE A 104 -32.53 -5.46 4.08
N ILE A 105 -31.37 -5.78 4.65
CA ILE A 105 -30.43 -4.75 5.11
C ILE A 105 -29.91 -3.91 3.94
N LEU A 106 -29.48 -4.53 2.83
CA LEU A 106 -28.96 -3.80 1.68
C LEU A 106 -30.04 -2.94 1.00
N ASN A 107 -31.30 -3.38 0.98
CA ASN A 107 -32.43 -2.60 0.45
C ASN A 107 -32.80 -1.40 1.34
N ASN A 108 -32.38 -1.41 2.61
CA ASN A 108 -32.64 -0.34 3.58
C ASN A 108 -31.36 0.43 3.99
N SER A 109 -30.25 0.25 3.26
CA SER A 109 -28.99 0.96 3.50
C SER A 109 -28.31 1.34 2.18
N SER A 110 -27.22 2.11 2.25
CA SER A 110 -26.47 2.48 1.05
C SER A 110 -25.00 2.69 1.32
N GLN A 111 -24.13 2.27 0.38
CA GLN A 111 -22.72 2.66 0.39
C GLN A 111 -22.48 4.16 0.23
N ASN A 112 -23.49 4.92 -0.20
CA ASN A 112 -23.42 6.37 -0.36
C ASN A 112 -23.83 7.13 0.91
N ASP A 113 -24.54 6.48 1.83
CA ASP A 113 -25.00 7.10 3.06
C ASP A 113 -23.94 6.93 4.17
N PRO A 114 -23.34 8.00 4.70
CA PRO A 114 -22.33 7.91 5.75
C PRO A 114 -22.78 7.13 7.01
N ILE A 115 -24.09 7.11 7.31
CA ILE A 115 -24.63 6.47 8.51
C ILE A 115 -24.73 4.95 8.31
N SER A 116 -25.31 4.50 7.19
CA SER A 116 -25.57 3.09 6.91
C SER A 116 -24.53 2.39 6.03
N LYS A 117 -23.56 3.12 5.47
CA LYS A 117 -22.47 2.57 4.64
C LYS A 117 -21.77 1.40 5.30
N LEU A 118 -21.45 1.51 6.59
CA LEU A 118 -20.69 0.48 7.27
C LEU A 118 -21.45 -0.83 7.42
N VAL A 119 -22.75 -0.77 7.76
CA VAL A 119 -23.58 -1.98 7.87
C VAL A 119 -23.82 -2.58 6.49
N TYR A 120 -24.02 -1.76 5.45
CA TYR A 120 -24.10 -2.23 4.07
C TYR A 120 -22.86 -3.05 3.66
N GLU A 121 -21.67 -2.46 3.84
CA GLU A 121 -20.41 -3.09 3.43
C GLU A 121 -20.15 -4.38 4.21
N VAL A 122 -20.34 -4.35 5.53
CA VAL A 122 -20.07 -5.51 6.39
C VAL A 122 -21.08 -6.64 6.13
N THR A 123 -22.37 -6.33 5.95
CA THR A 123 -23.38 -7.33 5.64
C THR A 123 -23.02 -8.10 4.37
N ALA A 124 -22.73 -7.40 3.27
CA ALA A 124 -22.37 -8.06 2.02
C ALA A 124 -21.07 -8.88 2.15
N LEU A 125 -20.05 -8.36 2.84
CA LEU A 125 -18.80 -9.09 3.06
C LEU A 125 -18.98 -10.36 3.90
N VAL A 126 -19.83 -10.32 4.93
CA VAL A 126 -20.14 -11.50 5.76
C VAL A 126 -20.90 -12.55 4.95
N VAL A 127 -21.89 -12.14 4.15
CA VAL A 127 -22.60 -13.07 3.25
C VAL A 127 -21.63 -13.74 2.27
N ILE A 128 -20.74 -12.98 1.63
CA ILE A 128 -19.69 -13.52 0.76
C ILE A 128 -18.83 -14.54 1.53
N SER A 129 -18.44 -14.24 2.76
CA SER A 129 -17.64 -15.15 3.59
C SER A 129 -18.39 -16.45 3.94
N ILE A 130 -19.68 -16.37 4.28
CA ILE A 130 -20.52 -17.54 4.58
C ILE A 130 -20.62 -18.42 3.33
N LEU A 131 -20.97 -17.84 2.17
CA LEU A 131 -21.09 -18.57 0.90
C LEU A 131 -19.77 -19.20 0.48
N ILE A 132 -18.63 -18.53 0.67
CA ILE A 132 -17.30 -19.13 0.46
C ILE A 132 -17.08 -20.35 1.36
N SER A 133 -17.46 -20.27 2.64
CA SER A 133 -17.32 -21.40 3.58
C SER A 133 -18.23 -22.59 3.23
N GLN A 134 -19.37 -22.31 2.59
CA GLN A 134 -20.30 -23.31 2.04
C GLN A 134 -19.92 -23.78 0.62
N GLN A 135 -18.81 -23.28 0.07
CA GLN A 135 -18.33 -23.56 -1.30
C GLN A 135 -19.30 -23.10 -2.42
N GLU A 136 -20.18 -22.15 -2.12
CA GLU A 136 -21.15 -21.57 -3.06
C GLU A 136 -20.55 -20.40 -3.86
N TYR A 137 -19.42 -20.64 -4.53
CA TYR A 137 -18.60 -19.57 -5.12
C TYR A 137 -19.32 -18.75 -6.20
N SER A 138 -20.22 -19.36 -6.97
CA SER A 138 -21.00 -18.63 -7.99
C SER A 138 -21.97 -17.64 -7.37
N GLN A 139 -22.60 -18.01 -6.24
CA GLN A 139 -23.48 -17.12 -5.50
C GLN A 139 -22.67 -16.04 -4.78
N ALA A 140 -21.55 -16.41 -4.15
CA ALA A 140 -20.60 -15.47 -3.57
C ALA A 140 -20.13 -14.41 -4.58
N TYR A 141 -19.86 -14.81 -5.83
CA TYR A 141 -19.50 -13.88 -6.91
C TYR A 141 -20.59 -12.85 -7.19
N LYS A 142 -21.86 -13.26 -7.25
CA LYS A 142 -22.99 -12.32 -7.42
C LYS A 142 -23.06 -11.31 -6.28
N TRP A 143 -22.76 -11.71 -5.05
CA TRP A 143 -22.71 -10.76 -3.94
C TRP A 143 -21.56 -9.76 -4.05
N THR A 144 -20.43 -10.12 -4.67
CA THR A 144 -19.35 -9.15 -4.93
C THR A 144 -19.78 -8.01 -5.86
N THR A 145 -20.77 -8.20 -6.73
CA THR A 145 -21.26 -7.16 -7.65
C THR A 145 -22.18 -6.14 -6.97
N ARG A 146 -22.65 -6.44 -5.75
CA ARG A 146 -23.45 -5.52 -4.92
C ARG A 146 -22.58 -4.44 -4.26
N LEU A 147 -21.28 -4.66 -4.17
CA LEU A 147 -20.33 -3.72 -3.60
C LEU A 147 -19.68 -2.88 -4.71
N ASN A 148 -19.64 -1.55 -4.53
CA ASN A 148 -18.77 -0.70 -5.32
C ASN A 148 -17.37 -0.65 -4.68
N PRO A 149 -16.34 -1.27 -5.29
CA PRO A 149 -15.02 -1.39 -4.67
C PRO A 149 -14.33 -0.04 -4.41
N THR A 150 -14.68 1.01 -5.15
CA THR A 150 -14.07 2.34 -4.97
C THR A 150 -14.55 3.04 -3.71
N LYS A 151 -15.71 2.65 -3.19
CA LYS A 151 -16.33 3.26 -2.01
C LYS A 151 -15.94 2.54 -0.73
N LEU A 152 -15.40 1.33 -0.82
CA LEU A 152 -15.00 0.53 0.34
C LEU A 152 -13.96 1.25 1.19
N SER A 153 -14.15 1.15 2.51
CA SER A 153 -13.16 1.64 3.47
C SER A 153 -11.80 0.95 3.28
N ASP A 154 -10.74 1.75 3.23
CA ASP A 154 -9.33 1.32 3.17
C ASP A 154 -8.68 1.24 4.55
N LYS A 155 -9.39 1.61 5.62
CA LYS A 155 -8.90 1.56 7.00
C LYS A 155 -9.26 0.22 7.63
N GLY A 156 -8.24 -0.49 8.14
CA GLY A 156 -8.47 -1.58 9.08
C GLY A 156 -9.00 -1.06 10.42
N ARG A 157 -9.42 -1.97 11.29
CA ARG A 157 -10.09 -1.62 12.54
C ARG A 157 -9.55 -2.47 13.68
N GLN A 158 -9.22 -1.87 14.81
CA GLN A 158 -8.88 -2.61 16.02
C GLN A 158 -10.17 -3.03 16.73
N GLY A 159 -10.30 -4.31 17.05
CA GLY A 159 -11.35 -4.87 17.87
C GLY A 159 -11.23 -4.47 19.33
N ASN A 160 -12.29 -4.74 20.09
CA ASN A 160 -12.29 -4.55 21.55
C ASN A 160 -11.29 -5.47 22.28
N ASN A 161 -10.81 -6.53 21.61
CA ASN A 161 -9.82 -7.49 22.09
C ASN A 161 -8.42 -7.23 21.52
N GLU A 162 -8.16 -6.01 21.08
CA GLU A 162 -6.92 -5.58 20.42
C GLU A 162 -6.59 -6.28 19.08
N LEU A 163 -7.43 -7.24 18.63
CA LEU A 163 -7.26 -7.88 17.33
C LEU A 163 -7.49 -6.88 16.21
N PHE A 164 -6.55 -6.85 15.26
CA PHE A 164 -6.67 -6.00 14.09
C PHE A 164 -7.46 -6.70 12.98
N TYR A 165 -8.56 -6.09 12.55
CA TYR A 165 -9.36 -6.53 11.41
C TYR A 165 -8.91 -5.82 10.12
N PRO A 166 -8.73 -6.56 9.01
CA PRO A 166 -8.38 -5.98 7.71
C PRO A 166 -9.47 -5.01 7.23
N SER A 167 -9.07 -4.07 6.36
CA SER A 167 -10.04 -3.12 5.79
C SER A 167 -11.13 -3.82 4.97
N ASN A 168 -12.30 -3.20 4.82
CA ASN A 168 -13.38 -3.77 4.00
C ASN A 168 -12.93 -3.97 2.54
N LYS A 169 -12.10 -3.05 2.04
CA LYS A 169 -11.48 -3.16 0.71
C LYS A 169 -10.58 -4.38 0.61
N GLN A 170 -9.73 -4.62 1.61
CA GLN A 170 -8.86 -5.80 1.65
C GLN A 170 -9.66 -7.10 1.68
N GLN A 171 -10.67 -7.19 2.55
CA GLN A 171 -11.54 -8.36 2.63
C GLN A 171 -12.23 -8.64 1.29
N TYR A 172 -12.80 -7.61 0.66
CA TYR A 172 -13.44 -7.72 -0.65
C TYR A 172 -12.52 -8.37 -1.69
N TYR A 173 -11.30 -7.87 -1.84
CA TYR A 173 -10.37 -8.39 -2.85
C TYR A 173 -9.82 -9.76 -2.50
N THR A 174 -9.65 -10.09 -1.21
CA THR A 174 -9.30 -11.44 -0.76
C THR A 174 -10.42 -12.43 -1.07
N TYR A 175 -11.68 -12.06 -0.88
CA TYR A 175 -12.83 -12.90 -1.23
C TYR A 175 -12.98 -13.04 -2.75
N LYS A 176 -12.89 -11.94 -3.50
CA LYS A 176 -12.92 -11.96 -4.98
C LYS A 176 -11.81 -12.86 -5.54
N ALA A 177 -10.59 -12.77 -5.00
CA ALA A 177 -9.49 -13.67 -5.36
C ALA A 177 -9.81 -15.14 -5.07
N THR A 178 -10.35 -15.44 -3.88
CA THR A 178 -10.76 -16.80 -3.50
C THR A 178 -11.79 -17.34 -4.48
N ILE A 179 -12.87 -16.60 -4.73
CA ILE A 179 -13.93 -16.99 -5.67
C ILE A 179 -13.37 -17.29 -7.06
N LEU A 180 -12.49 -16.44 -7.59
CA LEU A 180 -11.90 -16.64 -8.93
C LEU A 180 -10.97 -17.85 -9.00
N ILE A 181 -10.23 -18.15 -7.92
CA ILE A 181 -9.38 -19.34 -7.81
C ILE A 181 -10.26 -20.59 -7.84
N GLU A 182 -11.24 -20.67 -6.95
CA GLU A 182 -12.07 -21.86 -6.76
C GLU A 182 -13.00 -22.14 -7.96
N THR A 183 -13.38 -21.10 -8.72
CA THR A 183 -14.15 -21.25 -9.96
C THR A 183 -13.29 -21.40 -11.21
N ASN A 184 -11.96 -21.36 -11.08
CA ASN A 184 -11.00 -21.35 -12.20
C ASN A 184 -11.29 -20.25 -13.26
N LYS A 185 -11.69 -19.06 -12.80
CA LYS A 185 -12.07 -17.91 -13.65
C LYS A 185 -11.03 -16.78 -13.70
N ILE A 186 -9.85 -16.97 -13.10
CA ILE A 186 -8.80 -15.93 -13.02
C ILE A 186 -8.39 -15.43 -14.42
N LYS A 187 -7.99 -16.34 -15.32
CA LYS A 187 -7.56 -15.98 -16.68
C LYS A 187 -8.67 -15.27 -17.45
N PHE A 188 -9.90 -15.78 -17.35
CA PHE A 188 -11.06 -15.19 -17.98
C PHE A 188 -11.29 -13.74 -17.50
N TYR A 189 -11.28 -13.51 -16.19
CA TYR A 189 -11.46 -12.18 -15.62
C TYR A 189 -10.38 -11.21 -16.09
N ILE A 190 -9.10 -11.57 -15.95
CA ILE A 190 -7.98 -10.69 -16.35
C ILE A 190 -8.04 -10.38 -17.85
N ASN A 191 -8.34 -11.38 -18.68
CA ASN A 191 -8.48 -11.20 -20.12
C ASN A 191 -9.62 -10.24 -20.45
N TRP A 192 -10.79 -10.41 -19.83
CA TRP A 192 -11.93 -9.51 -19.98
C TRP A 192 -11.60 -8.06 -19.59
N VAL A 193 -10.87 -7.86 -18.48
CA VAL A 193 -10.43 -6.51 -18.08
C VAL A 193 -9.56 -5.87 -19.16
N TYR A 194 -8.54 -6.57 -19.66
CA TYR A 194 -7.64 -6.00 -20.66
C TYR A 194 -8.27 -5.81 -22.03
N GLU A 195 -9.24 -6.64 -22.40
CA GLU A 195 -10.08 -6.43 -23.57
C GLU A 195 -10.91 -5.15 -23.42
N HIS A 196 -11.54 -4.94 -22.26
CA HIS A 196 -12.29 -3.72 -21.97
C HIS A 196 -11.40 -2.47 -22.00
N LEU A 197 -10.16 -2.59 -21.51
CA LEU A 197 -9.13 -1.55 -21.54
C LEU A 197 -8.44 -1.42 -22.91
N LYS A 198 -8.92 -2.13 -23.94
CA LYS A 198 -8.45 -2.04 -25.34
C LYS A 198 -6.96 -2.35 -25.50
N PHE A 199 -6.44 -3.34 -24.77
CA PHE A 199 -5.09 -3.86 -25.03
C PHE A 199 -5.04 -4.53 -26.39
N SER A 200 -3.92 -4.41 -27.10
CA SER A 200 -3.65 -5.24 -28.28
C SER A 200 -3.65 -6.72 -27.88
N ASP A 201 -3.96 -7.61 -28.81
CA ASP A 201 -4.04 -9.04 -28.52
C ASP A 201 -2.71 -9.59 -27.97
N GLU A 202 -1.59 -9.15 -28.55
CA GLU A 202 -0.25 -9.56 -28.10
C GLU A 202 0.01 -9.08 -26.66
N LYS A 203 -0.30 -7.82 -26.35
CA LYS A 203 -0.09 -7.28 -25.00
C LYS A 203 -1.04 -7.87 -23.98
N ARG A 204 -2.29 -8.17 -24.37
CA ARG A 204 -3.23 -8.88 -23.51
C ARG A 204 -2.68 -10.24 -23.10
N ILE A 205 -2.17 -11.03 -24.05
CA ILE A 205 -1.55 -12.34 -23.79
C ILE A 205 -0.34 -12.18 -22.85
N GLU A 206 0.60 -11.28 -23.17
CA GLU A 206 1.80 -11.05 -22.36
C GLU A 206 1.46 -10.70 -20.90
N PHE A 207 0.49 -9.81 -20.67
CA PHE A 207 0.10 -9.39 -19.32
C PHE A 207 -0.63 -10.51 -18.57
N VAL A 208 -1.53 -11.24 -19.22
CA VAL A 208 -2.24 -12.37 -18.60
C VAL A 208 -1.22 -13.44 -18.17
N GLU A 209 -0.32 -13.86 -19.06
CA GLU A 209 0.70 -14.86 -18.74
C GLU A 209 1.63 -14.41 -17.62
N TYR A 210 2.08 -13.16 -17.67
CA TYR A 210 2.94 -12.61 -16.62
C TYR A 210 2.22 -12.55 -15.26
N ILE A 211 0.95 -12.13 -15.22
CA ILE A 211 0.17 -12.12 -13.98
C ILE A 211 0.05 -13.52 -13.41
N ILE A 212 -0.36 -14.50 -14.23
CA ILE A 212 -0.48 -15.89 -13.80
C ILE A 212 0.85 -16.41 -13.26
N LYS A 213 1.97 -16.10 -13.93
CA LYS A 213 3.30 -16.45 -13.45
C LYS A 213 3.62 -15.84 -12.08
N ILE A 214 3.36 -14.56 -11.84
CA ILE A 214 3.77 -13.91 -10.57
C ILE A 214 2.89 -14.28 -9.38
N ILE A 215 1.62 -14.68 -9.62
CA ILE A 215 0.70 -15.11 -8.56
C ILE A 215 0.83 -16.61 -8.23
N THR A 216 1.43 -17.40 -9.11
CA THR A 216 1.60 -18.84 -8.95
C THR A 216 2.94 -19.15 -8.28
N TYR A 217 2.93 -20.08 -7.33
CA TYR A 217 4.10 -20.58 -6.64
C TYR A 217 4.18 -22.09 -6.80
N THR A 218 5.39 -22.59 -6.96
CA THR A 218 5.67 -24.02 -6.93
C THR A 218 6.25 -24.35 -5.56
N ARG A 219 5.66 -25.32 -4.87
CA ARG A 219 6.18 -25.85 -3.60
C ARG A 219 7.32 -26.84 -3.88
N ASP A 220 8.01 -27.25 -2.82
CA ASP A 220 9.11 -28.23 -2.90
C ASP A 220 8.63 -29.61 -3.41
N ASP A 221 7.35 -29.93 -3.23
CA ASP A 221 6.69 -31.13 -3.77
C ASP A 221 6.25 -30.99 -5.24
N HIS A 222 6.69 -29.93 -5.93
CA HIS A 222 6.30 -29.55 -7.29
C HIS A 222 4.82 -29.21 -7.50
N SER A 223 3.98 -29.21 -6.45
CA SER A 223 2.61 -28.72 -6.56
C SER A 223 2.60 -27.22 -6.78
N THR A 224 1.62 -26.74 -7.56
CA THR A 224 1.44 -25.30 -7.81
C THR A 224 0.24 -24.79 -7.04
N TYR A 225 0.37 -23.59 -6.48
CA TYR A 225 -0.75 -22.89 -5.85
C TYR A 225 -0.75 -21.41 -6.20
N ILE A 226 -1.94 -20.81 -6.17
CA ILE A 226 -2.12 -19.38 -6.45
C ILE A 226 -2.18 -18.62 -5.12
N SER A 227 -1.34 -17.60 -4.98
CA SER A 227 -1.37 -16.73 -3.80
C SER A 227 -2.56 -15.77 -3.87
N LYS A 228 -3.50 -15.99 -2.95
CA LYS A 228 -4.67 -15.12 -2.75
C LYS A 228 -4.25 -13.66 -2.53
N ASN A 229 -3.22 -13.43 -1.73
CA ASN A 229 -2.74 -12.07 -1.43
C ASN A 229 -2.20 -11.36 -2.68
N LYS A 230 -1.33 -12.03 -3.46
CA LYS A 230 -0.83 -11.43 -4.71
C LYS A 230 -1.95 -11.17 -5.71
N LEU A 231 -2.85 -12.14 -5.89
CA LEU A 231 -4.00 -11.98 -6.79
C LEU A 231 -4.90 -10.83 -6.33
N SER A 232 -5.20 -10.72 -5.03
CA SER A 232 -6.03 -9.64 -4.48
C SER A 232 -5.49 -8.23 -4.78
N ASN A 233 -4.16 -8.05 -4.70
CA ASN A 233 -3.52 -6.79 -5.07
C ASN A 233 -3.62 -6.49 -6.58
N ILE A 234 -3.47 -7.52 -7.43
CA ILE A 234 -3.65 -7.37 -8.87
C ILE A 234 -5.10 -7.01 -9.21
N LEU A 235 -6.09 -7.68 -8.61
CA LEU A 235 -7.51 -7.38 -8.82
C LEU A 235 -7.86 -5.95 -8.40
N TYR A 236 -7.25 -5.46 -7.30
CA TYR A 236 -7.39 -4.07 -6.89
C TYR A 236 -6.85 -3.10 -7.95
N LEU A 237 -5.64 -3.34 -8.46
CA LEU A 237 -5.05 -2.51 -9.51
C LEU A 237 -5.89 -2.52 -10.80
N LEU A 238 -6.41 -3.68 -11.21
CA LEU A 238 -7.26 -3.83 -12.39
C LEU A 238 -8.59 -3.08 -12.26
N ASP A 239 -9.26 -3.19 -11.10
CA ASP A 239 -10.50 -2.47 -10.85
C ASP A 239 -10.29 -0.96 -10.80
N LEU A 240 -9.15 -0.50 -10.25
CA LEU A 240 -8.79 0.91 -10.33
C LEU A 240 -8.58 1.37 -11.78
N ASP A 241 -7.96 0.54 -12.61
CA ASP A 241 -7.71 0.85 -14.02
C ASP A 241 -9.01 1.04 -14.79
N LEU A 242 -10.00 0.14 -14.56
CA LEU A 242 -11.33 0.22 -15.16
C LEU A 242 -12.10 1.50 -14.81
N ILE A 243 -11.83 2.09 -13.65
CA ILE A 243 -12.63 3.20 -13.12
C ILE A 243 -11.93 4.54 -13.29
N SER A 244 -10.60 4.52 -13.41
CA SER A 244 -9.79 5.72 -13.48
C SER A 244 -10.15 6.57 -14.71
N LYS A 245 -10.24 7.88 -14.49
CA LYS A 245 -10.27 8.87 -15.57
C LYS A 245 -9.12 9.84 -15.36
N ALA A 246 -8.20 9.92 -16.32
CA ALA A 246 -7.08 10.87 -16.28
C ALA A 246 -7.54 12.34 -16.16
N SER A 247 -8.77 12.63 -16.58
CA SER A 247 -9.39 13.98 -16.61
C SER A 247 -9.48 14.68 -15.24
N TYR A 248 -9.33 13.97 -14.12
CA TYR A 248 -9.44 14.56 -12.77
C TYR A 248 -8.09 14.93 -12.14
N LEU A 249 -6.97 14.66 -12.80
CA LEU A 249 -5.66 14.98 -12.24
C LEU A 249 -5.33 16.47 -12.43
N ALA A 250 -4.90 17.12 -11.34
CA ALA A 250 -4.40 18.48 -11.41
C ALA A 250 -3.10 18.52 -12.22
N LYS A 251 -3.08 19.33 -13.29
CA LYS A 251 -1.89 19.58 -14.09
C LYS A 251 -0.89 20.40 -13.29
N THR A 252 0.38 20.02 -13.32
CA THR A 252 1.45 20.68 -12.57
C THR A 252 2.65 21.05 -13.41
N VAL A 253 2.45 21.21 -14.72
CA VAL A 253 3.50 21.55 -15.69
C VAL A 253 4.34 22.71 -15.17
N ASN A 254 5.45 22.36 -14.53
CA ASN A 254 6.43 23.28 -14.01
C ASN A 254 7.73 22.90 -14.71
N GLN A 255 8.20 23.80 -15.57
CA GLN A 255 9.42 23.60 -16.33
C GLN A 255 10.55 24.39 -15.67
N PRO A 256 11.37 23.76 -14.80
CA PRO A 256 12.61 24.41 -14.39
C PRO A 256 13.50 24.62 -15.63
N ASN A 257 14.23 25.73 -15.65
CA ASN A 257 15.16 26.06 -16.75
C ASN A 257 16.30 25.04 -16.92
N ALA A 258 16.60 24.24 -15.89
CA ALA A 258 17.61 23.19 -15.91
C ALA A 258 16.97 21.81 -15.78
N LEU A 259 17.53 20.83 -16.49
CA LEU A 259 17.14 19.42 -16.39
C LEU A 259 17.63 18.85 -15.06
N LEU A 260 16.76 18.23 -14.28
CA LEU A 260 17.16 17.57 -13.04
C LEU A 260 17.80 16.21 -13.35
N LEU A 261 18.86 15.81 -12.63
CA LEU A 261 19.48 14.50 -12.86
C LEU A 261 18.50 13.34 -12.63
N SER A 262 17.60 13.47 -11.65
CA SER A 262 16.54 12.48 -11.42
C SER A 262 15.60 12.33 -12.63
N GLU A 263 15.49 13.35 -13.49
CA GLU A 263 14.72 13.24 -14.74
C GLU A 263 15.40 12.32 -15.76
N LEU A 264 16.74 12.24 -15.78
CA LEU A 264 17.47 11.32 -16.64
C LEU A 264 17.17 9.86 -16.26
N SER A 265 17.26 9.54 -14.97
CA SER A 265 16.94 8.21 -14.46
C SER A 265 15.50 7.81 -14.76
N GLN A 266 14.53 8.69 -14.43
CA GLN A 266 13.11 8.46 -14.69
C GLN A 266 12.82 8.26 -16.18
N TYR A 267 13.40 9.09 -17.05
CA TYR A 267 13.22 9.00 -18.48
C TYR A 267 13.78 7.69 -19.06
N ILE A 268 14.99 7.28 -18.67
CA ILE A 268 15.60 6.02 -19.12
C ILE A 268 14.81 4.81 -18.63
N TYR A 269 14.29 4.88 -17.40
CA TYR A 269 13.46 3.81 -16.85
C TYR A 269 12.19 3.64 -17.69
N CYS A 270 11.45 4.73 -17.91
CA CYS A 270 10.28 4.77 -18.78
C CYS A 270 9.96 6.22 -19.20
N PRO A 271 10.14 6.58 -20.49
CA PRO A 271 9.85 7.93 -21.00
C PRO A 271 8.39 8.36 -20.78
N VAL A 272 7.46 7.41 -20.88
CA VAL A 272 6.03 7.66 -20.67
C VAL A 272 5.76 8.00 -19.21
N SER A 273 6.30 7.21 -18.27
CA SER A 273 6.15 7.48 -16.84
C SER A 273 6.74 8.83 -16.45
N PHE A 274 7.90 9.17 -17.01
CA PHE A 274 8.49 10.50 -16.88
C PHE A 274 7.51 11.60 -17.32
N SER A 275 6.93 11.50 -18.53
CA SER A 275 6.00 12.51 -19.05
C SER A 275 4.76 12.68 -18.18
N ILE A 276 4.16 11.57 -17.71
CA ILE A 276 2.96 11.61 -16.84
C ILE A 276 3.29 12.25 -15.49
N ASN A 277 4.35 11.82 -14.80
CA ASN A 277 4.76 12.36 -13.51
C ASN A 277 5.11 13.86 -13.57
N LYS A 278 5.57 14.34 -14.73
CA LYS A 278 5.88 15.75 -14.96
C LYS A 278 4.68 16.59 -15.39
N THR A 279 3.61 15.93 -15.84
CA THR A 279 2.38 16.60 -16.28
C THR A 279 1.36 16.70 -15.16
N TYR A 280 1.26 15.69 -14.31
CA TYR A 280 0.18 15.55 -13.33
C TYR A 280 0.70 15.35 -11.90
N ASN A 281 -0.07 15.84 -10.94
CA ASN A 281 0.05 15.42 -9.54
C ASN A 281 -0.61 14.04 -9.35
N ILE A 282 0.22 13.01 -9.31
CA ILE A 282 -0.23 11.64 -9.18
C ILE A 282 -0.35 11.26 -7.70
N PRO A 283 -1.52 10.85 -7.22
CA PRO A 283 -1.65 10.38 -5.85
C PRO A 283 -0.83 9.10 -5.65
N THR A 284 -0.14 9.00 -4.52
CA THR A 284 0.56 7.77 -4.17
C THR A 284 -0.45 6.64 -3.98
N LEU A 285 -0.38 5.62 -4.83
CA LEU A 285 -1.16 4.40 -4.66
C LEU A 285 -0.70 3.68 -3.39
N LYS A 286 -1.54 3.68 -2.36
CA LYS A 286 -1.29 2.88 -1.18
C LYS A 286 -1.57 1.40 -1.51
N PRO A 287 -0.61 0.49 -1.29
CA PRO A 287 -0.89 -0.93 -1.39
C PRO A 287 -1.97 -1.31 -0.38
N MET A 288 -2.79 -2.30 -0.74
CA MET A 288 -3.94 -2.73 0.07
C MET A 288 -3.54 -3.26 1.45
N ASP A 289 -2.31 -3.76 1.59
CA ASP A 289 -1.76 -4.39 2.79
C ASP A 289 -1.25 -3.39 3.85
N SER A 290 -1.86 -2.20 3.92
CA SER A 290 -1.50 -1.17 4.91
C SER A 290 -1.86 -1.52 6.36
N SER A 291 -2.52 -2.67 6.57
CA SER A 291 -2.92 -3.24 7.86
C SER A 291 -1.82 -3.99 8.60
N VAL A 292 -0.71 -4.34 7.95
CA VAL A 292 0.37 -5.10 8.57
C VAL A 292 1.17 -4.19 9.50
N ILE A 293 1.41 -4.66 10.73
CA ILE A 293 2.36 -4.01 11.65
C ILE A 293 3.75 -4.24 11.07
N TRP A 294 4.38 -3.15 10.61
CA TRP A 294 5.73 -3.17 10.09
C TRP A 294 6.72 -2.77 11.19
N MET A 295 7.66 -3.66 11.49
CA MET A 295 8.78 -3.45 12.39
C MET A 295 10.10 -3.40 11.61
N GLY A 296 11.16 -2.89 12.24
CA GLY A 296 12.47 -2.72 11.60
C GLY A 296 12.53 -1.59 10.58
N ASN A 297 13.74 -1.28 10.12
CA ASN A 297 14.03 -0.18 9.20
C ASN A 297 14.90 -0.65 8.02
N LYS A 298 14.79 0.06 6.89
CA LYS A 298 15.71 -0.10 5.76
C LYS A 298 16.94 0.79 5.98
N ASP A 299 17.78 0.42 6.95
CA ASP A 299 18.98 1.18 7.29
C ASP A 299 19.93 1.26 6.08
N GLY A 300 20.14 2.49 5.59
CA GLY A 300 20.98 2.80 4.45
C GLY A 300 22.41 3.17 4.84
N PHE A 301 23.10 3.88 3.95
CA PHE A 301 24.48 4.30 4.16
C PHE A 301 24.65 5.18 5.40
N TYR A 302 23.81 6.20 5.57
CA TYR A 302 23.96 7.15 6.66
C TYR A 302 23.60 6.56 8.03
N ASP A 303 22.54 5.76 8.13
CA ASP A 303 22.17 5.09 9.39
C ASP A 303 23.33 4.22 9.91
N ARG A 304 23.96 3.49 8.99
CA ARG A 304 25.11 2.63 9.28
C ARG A 304 26.37 3.44 9.58
N TYR A 305 26.59 4.55 8.87
CA TYR A 305 27.65 5.50 9.18
C TYR A 305 27.53 6.02 10.62
N LEU A 306 26.32 6.42 11.06
CA LEU A 306 26.09 6.86 12.44
C LEU A 306 26.35 5.77 13.47
N LYS A 307 25.87 4.54 13.21
CA LYS A 307 26.16 3.38 14.07
C LYS A 307 27.66 3.14 14.20
N TYR A 308 28.41 3.24 13.10
CA TYR A 308 29.86 3.13 13.11
C TYR A 308 30.51 4.29 13.87
N GLN A 309 30.09 5.55 13.67
CA GLN A 309 30.67 6.68 14.39
C GLN A 309 30.53 6.55 15.90
N LYS A 310 29.41 5.96 16.36
CA LYS A 310 29.14 5.72 17.78
C LYS A 310 30.00 4.59 18.36
N ASN A 311 30.11 3.48 17.66
CA ASN A 311 30.67 2.24 18.22
C ASN A 311 32.12 1.95 17.76
N LYS A 312 32.57 2.59 16.68
CA LYS A 312 33.83 2.34 15.97
C LYS A 312 34.05 0.86 15.60
N ASP A 313 32.94 0.14 15.41
CA ASP A 313 32.88 -1.26 15.03
C ASP A 313 32.03 -1.41 13.77
N ILE A 314 32.68 -1.85 12.69
CA ILE A 314 32.03 -2.04 11.40
C ILE A 314 30.98 -3.15 11.43
N LEU A 315 31.21 -4.26 12.13
CA LEU A 315 30.25 -5.36 12.17
C LEU A 315 29.01 -4.96 12.98
N ALA A 316 29.19 -4.21 14.07
CA ALA A 316 28.08 -3.65 14.83
C ALA A 316 27.21 -2.69 14.01
N ALA A 317 27.81 -1.90 13.11
CA ALA A 317 27.08 -1.02 12.21
C ALA A 317 26.16 -1.76 11.22
N PHE A 318 26.42 -3.05 10.98
CA PHE A 318 25.64 -3.88 10.07
C PHE A 318 24.63 -4.82 10.73
N LYS A 319 24.39 -4.69 12.03
CA LYS A 319 23.28 -5.36 12.72
C LYS A 319 21.94 -4.71 12.35
N ASN A 320 20.94 -5.54 12.00
CA ASN A 320 19.61 -5.11 11.58
C ASN A 320 18.67 -4.88 12.78
N HIS A 321 18.07 -5.95 13.30
CA HIS A 321 17.12 -5.96 14.41
C HIS A 321 17.49 -7.10 15.36
N GLU A 322 17.07 -7.06 16.63
CA GLU A 322 17.44 -8.07 17.64
C GLU A 322 17.11 -9.52 17.24
N VAL A 323 16.09 -9.69 16.39
CA VAL A 323 15.54 -10.99 15.97
C VAL A 323 16.05 -11.43 14.59
N VAL A 324 16.73 -10.56 13.84
CA VAL A 324 17.19 -10.86 12.48
C VAL A 324 18.69 -10.55 12.35
N ASP A 325 19.44 -11.57 11.90
CA ASP A 325 20.89 -11.53 11.74
C ASP A 325 21.43 -10.31 10.96
N SER A 326 22.74 -10.10 11.07
CA SER A 326 23.47 -9.05 10.37
C SER A 326 23.39 -9.17 8.85
N VAL A 327 23.61 -8.05 8.15
CA VAL A 327 23.71 -8.01 6.69
C VAL A 327 24.83 -8.94 6.21
N GLU A 328 24.55 -9.71 5.15
CA GLU A 328 25.56 -10.50 4.43
C GLU A 328 26.59 -9.56 3.77
N LEU A 329 27.84 -9.61 4.25
CA LEU A 329 28.97 -8.81 3.77
C LEU A 329 30.14 -9.70 3.36
N THR A 330 30.81 -9.36 2.26
CA THR A 330 32.12 -9.92 1.93
C THR A 330 33.24 -9.17 2.64
N ALA A 331 34.44 -9.76 2.74
CA ALA A 331 35.61 -9.07 3.28
C ALA A 331 35.94 -7.78 2.51
N ARG A 332 35.68 -7.77 1.20
CA ARG A 332 35.83 -6.58 0.35
C ARG A 332 34.85 -5.48 0.74
N ASP A 333 33.58 -5.83 1.01
CA ASP A 333 32.56 -4.85 1.40
C ASP A 333 32.91 -4.20 2.73
N ILE A 334 33.36 -5.01 3.69
CA ILE A 334 33.85 -4.53 4.99
C ILE A 334 34.98 -3.52 4.80
N GLN A 335 35.99 -3.84 3.98
CA GLN A 335 37.11 -2.93 3.73
C GLN A 335 36.66 -1.61 3.07
N ILE A 336 35.73 -1.67 2.11
CA ILE A 336 35.18 -0.48 1.47
C ILE A 336 34.44 0.39 2.49
N PHE A 337 33.51 -0.19 3.25
CA PHE A 337 32.75 0.57 4.23
C PHE A 337 33.60 1.10 5.37
N GLU A 338 34.58 0.34 5.85
CA GLU A 338 35.52 0.79 6.87
C GLU A 338 36.28 2.05 6.40
N ASN A 339 36.74 2.06 5.14
CA ASN A 339 37.39 3.23 4.56
C ASN A 339 36.43 4.42 4.42
N LEU A 340 35.22 4.19 3.89
CA LEU A 340 34.20 5.22 3.73
C LEU A 340 33.76 5.80 5.07
N PHE A 341 33.56 4.96 6.09
CA PHE A 341 33.07 5.38 7.40
C PHE A 341 34.15 6.05 8.25
N LYS A 342 35.44 5.79 8.00
CA LYS A 342 36.54 6.61 8.55
C LYS A 342 36.62 7.99 7.93
N GLY A 343 36.09 8.16 6.72
CA GLY A 343 36.04 9.44 6.02
C GLY A 343 35.09 10.46 6.65
N LYS A 344 35.25 11.72 6.23
CA LYS A 344 34.40 12.85 6.61
C LYS A 344 33.25 13.01 5.62
N LEU A 345 32.02 12.95 6.10
CA LEU A 345 30.83 13.25 5.30
C LEU A 345 30.75 14.76 5.00
N ILE A 346 30.89 15.14 3.73
CA ILE A 346 30.88 16.55 3.27
C ILE A 346 29.48 16.98 2.83
N ILE A 347 28.73 16.07 2.20
CA ILE A 347 27.35 16.27 1.76
C ILE A 347 26.49 15.12 2.26
N ASN A 348 25.29 15.44 2.75
CA ASN A 348 24.24 14.51 3.13
C ASN A 348 22.87 15.08 2.73
N ASN A 349 22.37 14.78 1.53
CA ASN A 349 21.06 15.24 1.09
C ASN A 349 19.92 14.26 1.44
N TYR A 350 20.19 13.20 2.20
CA TYR A 350 19.14 12.28 2.61
C TYR A 350 18.32 12.84 3.79
N PHE A 351 18.99 13.49 4.76
CA PHE A 351 18.36 13.99 5.99
C PHE A 351 18.45 15.51 6.20
N ASP A 352 19.26 16.23 5.41
CA ASP A 352 19.35 17.68 5.54
C ASP A 352 18.01 18.33 5.15
N THR A 353 17.45 19.14 6.06
CA THR A 353 16.19 19.88 5.83
C THR A 353 16.28 20.90 4.70
N THR A 354 17.49 21.26 4.29
CA THR A 354 17.78 22.10 3.13
C THR A 354 18.64 21.34 2.13
N ASN A 355 18.01 20.59 1.23
CA ASN A 355 18.70 19.88 0.15
C ASN A 355 19.63 20.82 -0.62
N ARG A 356 20.93 20.52 -0.58
CA ARG A 356 21.95 21.26 -1.33
C ARG A 356 21.92 20.77 -2.77
N SER A 357 21.36 21.60 -3.64
CA SER A 357 21.41 21.38 -5.08
C SER A 357 22.65 22.02 -5.71
N PHE A 358 23.20 21.34 -6.70
CA PHE A 358 24.35 21.76 -7.48
C PHE A 358 23.94 21.89 -8.94
N ASN A 359 24.58 22.80 -9.67
CA ASN A 359 24.43 22.89 -11.11
C ASN A 359 25.70 22.33 -11.77
N SER A 360 25.54 21.74 -12.96
CA SER A 360 26.65 21.39 -13.82
C SER A 360 27.43 22.63 -14.24
N ASP A 361 28.64 22.44 -14.76
CA ASP A 361 29.52 23.53 -15.17
C ASP A 361 28.86 24.46 -16.22
N ASN A 362 28.03 23.89 -17.10
CA ASN A 362 27.26 24.62 -18.12
C ASN A 362 25.86 25.06 -17.66
N LYS A 363 25.50 24.82 -16.39
CA LYS A 363 24.18 25.12 -15.77
C LYS A 363 22.96 24.49 -16.45
N LYS A 364 23.14 23.51 -17.34
CA LYS A 364 22.05 22.79 -18.02
C LYS A 364 21.47 21.66 -17.17
N LEU A 365 22.28 21.09 -16.28
CA LEU A 365 21.87 20.03 -15.36
C LEU A 365 21.87 20.54 -13.92
N ARG A 366 20.95 20.00 -13.11
CA ARG A 366 20.89 20.25 -11.67
C ARG A 366 20.68 18.93 -10.92
N GLY A 367 21.38 18.74 -9.81
CA GLY A 367 21.25 17.54 -8.99
C GLY A 367 21.57 17.81 -7.53
N ALA A 368 21.06 16.94 -6.65
CA ALA A 368 21.46 16.86 -5.25
C ALA A 368 21.99 15.43 -5.00
N PRO A 369 23.32 15.21 -4.86
CA PRO A 369 23.87 13.87 -4.66
C PRO A 369 23.51 13.38 -3.25
N ASP A 370 23.26 12.08 -3.06
CA ASP A 370 22.90 11.52 -1.75
C ASP A 370 23.99 11.85 -0.72
N TYR A 371 25.23 11.45 -1.02
CA TYR A 371 26.37 11.69 -0.15
C TYR A 371 27.67 11.97 -0.92
N ILE A 372 28.52 12.82 -0.34
CA ILE A 372 29.94 12.91 -0.72
C ILE A 372 30.79 12.74 0.52
N VAL A 373 31.70 11.76 0.48
CA VAL A 373 32.64 11.47 1.56
C VAL A 373 34.04 11.89 1.14
N GLN A 374 34.72 12.66 1.98
CA GLN A 374 36.15 12.93 1.83
C GLN A 374 36.95 11.89 2.63
N LEU A 375 37.79 11.15 1.95
CA LEU A 375 38.68 10.15 2.53
C LEU A 375 39.91 10.80 3.16
N ASN A 376 40.64 10.02 3.97
CA ASN A 376 41.87 10.48 4.64
C ASN A 376 43.00 10.84 3.66
N ASP A 377 42.99 10.27 2.45
CA ASP A 377 43.93 10.62 1.38
C ASP A 377 43.52 11.89 0.60
N GLY A 378 42.46 12.58 1.06
CA GLY A 378 41.96 13.81 0.46
C GLY A 378 40.97 13.59 -0.67
N LYS A 379 40.84 12.37 -1.21
CA LYS A 379 39.91 12.07 -2.30
C LYS A 379 38.46 12.24 -1.88
N ARG A 380 37.61 12.64 -2.81
CA ARG A 380 36.16 12.74 -2.62
C ARG A 380 35.44 11.66 -3.40
N VAL A 381 34.61 10.93 -2.69
CA VAL A 381 33.86 9.80 -3.22
C VAL A 381 32.37 10.14 -3.18
N LEU A 382 31.72 10.07 -4.33
CA LEU A 382 30.27 10.15 -4.44
C LEU A 382 29.66 8.80 -4.03
N ILE A 383 28.66 8.81 -3.16
CA ILE A 383 27.87 7.62 -2.84
C ILE A 383 26.45 7.86 -3.33
N GLN A 384 25.94 6.93 -4.12
CA GLN A 384 24.52 6.85 -4.47
C GLN A 384 23.98 5.51 -3.96
N GLU A 385 22.75 5.51 -3.44
CA GLU A 385 22.14 4.30 -2.92
C GLU A 385 20.75 3.99 -3.49
N LYS A 386 20.43 2.70 -3.54
CA LYS A 386 19.12 2.18 -3.95
C LYS A 386 18.74 1.01 -3.06
N PHE A 387 17.44 0.82 -2.87
CA PHE A 387 16.88 -0.34 -2.19
C PHE A 387 16.16 -1.26 -3.16
N SER A 388 16.56 -2.53 -3.21
CA SER A 388 15.95 -3.57 -4.04
C SER A 388 15.40 -4.69 -3.16
N SER A 389 14.23 -5.24 -3.47
CA SER A 389 13.71 -6.39 -2.72
C SER A 389 14.44 -7.66 -3.14
N VAL A 390 14.70 -8.59 -2.23
CA VAL A 390 15.18 -9.95 -2.57
C VAL A 390 14.22 -10.67 -3.53
N SER A 391 12.94 -10.32 -3.49
CA SER A 391 11.92 -10.87 -4.39
C SER A 391 11.94 -10.26 -5.80
N SER A 392 12.74 -9.22 -6.03
CA SER A 392 12.87 -8.58 -7.33
C SER A 392 13.75 -9.43 -8.24
N THR A 393 13.28 -9.71 -9.46
CA THR A 393 14.12 -10.34 -10.48
C THR A 393 15.32 -9.45 -10.78
N ASN A 394 16.53 -10.03 -10.74
CA ASN A 394 17.79 -9.29 -10.88
C ASN A 394 17.97 -8.19 -9.82
N ALA A 395 17.63 -8.47 -8.55
CA ALA A 395 17.81 -7.53 -7.44
C ALA A 395 19.23 -6.93 -7.37
N SER A 396 20.25 -7.66 -7.79
CA SER A 396 21.67 -7.25 -7.84
C SER A 396 22.09 -6.51 -9.11
N LYS A 397 21.22 -6.44 -10.14
CA LYS A 397 21.58 -5.86 -11.44
C LYS A 397 21.49 -4.35 -11.39
N VAL A 398 22.55 -3.71 -11.86
CA VAL A 398 22.63 -2.27 -12.07
C VAL A 398 22.15 -1.94 -13.48
N TYR A 399 21.13 -1.08 -13.58
CA TYR A 399 20.58 -0.64 -14.85
C TYR A 399 21.12 0.73 -15.26
N ASN A 400 21.03 1.08 -16.54
CA ASN A 400 21.44 2.41 -17.01
C ASN A 400 20.71 3.55 -16.30
N SER A 401 19.43 3.37 -15.94
CA SER A 401 18.68 4.33 -15.14
C SER A 401 19.27 4.53 -13.74
N ASP A 402 19.91 3.50 -13.18
CA ASP A 402 20.48 3.54 -11.84
C ASP A 402 21.79 4.33 -11.81
N ILE A 403 22.59 4.25 -12.88
CA ILE A 403 23.95 4.85 -12.89
C ILE A 403 24.06 6.15 -13.66
N ILE A 404 23.09 6.53 -14.51
CA ILE A 404 23.22 7.75 -15.31
C ILE A 404 23.42 9.00 -14.45
N GLU A 405 22.80 9.05 -13.27
CA GLU A 405 22.97 10.18 -12.34
C GLU A 405 24.40 10.23 -11.80
N THR A 406 24.93 9.08 -11.38
CA THR A 406 26.34 8.96 -10.98
C THR A 406 27.27 9.42 -12.12
N GLU A 407 27.05 8.92 -13.34
CA GLU A 407 27.86 9.28 -14.50
C GLU A 407 27.78 10.78 -14.81
N ALA A 408 26.59 11.39 -14.68
CA ALA A 408 26.40 12.81 -14.85
C ALA A 408 27.18 13.61 -13.80
N TYR A 409 27.17 13.23 -12.53
CA TYR A 409 28.00 13.87 -11.50
C TYR A 409 29.49 13.78 -11.82
N LEU A 410 29.98 12.58 -12.18
CA LEU A 410 31.40 12.35 -12.46
C LEU A 410 31.90 13.13 -13.69
N THR A 411 31.03 13.42 -14.66
CA THR A 411 31.45 14.02 -15.95
C THR A 411 31.06 15.50 -16.09
N LYS A 412 29.93 15.94 -15.50
CA LYS A 412 29.35 17.28 -15.73
C LYS A 412 29.44 18.23 -14.53
N PHE A 413 29.81 17.75 -13.34
CA PHE A 413 29.86 18.52 -12.10
C PHE A 413 31.29 18.58 -11.55
N LYS A 414 32.22 19.14 -12.35
CA LYS A 414 33.65 19.16 -11.99
C LYS A 414 33.90 19.97 -10.72
N ASN A 415 33.08 20.98 -10.46
CA ASN A 415 33.10 21.78 -9.23
C ASN A 415 32.94 20.96 -7.93
N LEU A 416 32.40 19.75 -7.97
CA LEU A 416 32.30 18.88 -6.80
C LEU A 416 33.65 18.21 -6.45
N ASN A 417 34.59 18.18 -7.40
CA ASN A 417 35.90 17.50 -7.29
C ASN A 417 35.77 16.04 -6.85
N VAL A 418 34.82 15.29 -7.41
CA VAL A 418 34.63 13.85 -7.13
C VAL A 418 35.63 13.04 -7.93
N ASP A 419 36.36 12.14 -7.28
CA ASP A 419 37.40 11.28 -7.89
C ASP A 419 36.81 9.98 -8.49
N TYR A 420 35.79 9.43 -7.84
CA TYR A 420 35.05 8.24 -8.27
C TYR A 420 33.77 8.10 -7.44
N ALA A 421 32.92 7.13 -7.79
CA ALA A 421 31.68 6.88 -7.09
C ALA A 421 31.52 5.43 -6.68
N TYR A 422 30.76 5.21 -5.60
CA TYR A 422 30.15 3.91 -5.31
C TYR A 422 28.63 4.00 -5.48
N PHE A 423 28.10 3.08 -6.28
CA PHE A 423 26.68 2.79 -6.31
C PHE A 423 26.39 1.60 -5.38
N ILE A 424 25.61 1.83 -4.35
CA ILE A 424 25.30 0.87 -3.30
C ILE A 424 23.86 0.40 -3.46
N ASN A 425 23.66 -0.90 -3.64
CA ASN A 425 22.34 -1.51 -3.74
C ASN A 425 22.06 -2.35 -2.50
N TRP A 426 21.18 -1.85 -1.65
CA TRP A 426 20.71 -2.51 -0.45
C TRP A 426 19.60 -3.51 -0.78
N ILE A 427 19.90 -4.80 -0.66
CA ILE A 427 18.93 -5.87 -0.91
C ILE A 427 18.20 -6.16 0.39
N TRP A 428 16.94 -5.74 0.46
CA TRP A 428 16.10 -5.91 1.64
C TRP A 428 15.16 -7.13 1.51
N SER A 429 14.76 -7.66 2.65
CA SER A 429 13.84 -8.78 2.78
C SER A 429 12.81 -8.49 3.88
N ILE A 430 11.83 -9.39 3.98
CA ILE A 430 10.79 -9.36 5.01
C ILE A 430 10.90 -10.65 5.79
N TYR A 431 10.96 -10.54 7.11
CA TYR A 431 10.81 -11.66 8.03
C TYR A 431 9.43 -11.57 8.67
N LYS A 432 8.65 -12.64 8.63
CA LYS A 432 7.36 -12.73 9.32
C LYS A 432 7.63 -13.24 10.73
N LEU A 433 7.21 -12.49 11.74
CA LEU A 433 7.27 -12.96 13.13
C LEU A 433 6.24 -14.07 13.34
N ASP A 434 6.62 -15.07 14.13
CA ASP A 434 5.70 -16.11 14.58
C ASP A 434 4.68 -15.52 15.56
N ASP A 435 3.48 -16.09 15.56
CA ASP A 435 2.33 -15.57 16.31
C ASP A 435 2.51 -15.69 17.85
N ASP A 436 3.53 -16.43 18.30
CA ASP A 436 3.86 -16.66 19.72
C ASP A 436 4.54 -15.47 20.41
N VAL A 437 4.98 -14.45 19.66
CA VAL A 437 5.70 -13.27 20.18
C VAL A 437 4.75 -12.10 20.53
N GLY A 438 3.45 -12.36 20.67
CA GLY A 438 2.45 -11.36 21.08
C GLY A 438 2.06 -10.33 20.00
N PHE A 439 2.63 -10.43 18.80
CA PHE A 439 2.29 -9.60 17.64
C PHE A 439 1.84 -10.48 16.47
N GLN A 440 0.58 -10.91 16.48
CA GLN A 440 0.03 -11.71 15.37
C GLN A 440 0.25 -11.02 14.02
N GLY A 441 0.97 -11.70 13.12
CA GLY A 441 1.21 -11.23 11.76
C GLY A 441 2.13 -10.01 11.58
N ALA A 442 2.96 -9.66 12.57
CA ALA A 442 3.95 -8.59 12.38
C ALA A 442 5.03 -8.98 11.36
N MET A 443 5.47 -8.00 10.57
CA MET A 443 6.50 -8.16 9.56
C MET A 443 7.70 -7.25 9.86
N ILE A 444 8.89 -7.83 9.93
CA ILE A 444 10.15 -7.09 10.07
C ILE A 444 10.74 -6.85 8.68
N ARG A 445 10.98 -5.58 8.32
CA ARG A 445 11.82 -5.21 7.17
C ARG A 445 13.27 -5.09 7.62
N TYR A 446 14.16 -5.72 6.88
CA TYR A 446 15.59 -5.68 7.16
C TYR A 446 16.41 -5.73 5.86
N VAL A 447 17.67 -5.28 5.93
CA VAL A 447 18.61 -5.42 4.82
C VAL A 447 19.28 -6.79 4.93
N LYS A 448 19.08 -7.65 3.93
CA LYS A 448 19.68 -8.99 3.91
C LYS A 448 21.11 -8.96 3.40
N LYS A 449 21.35 -8.24 2.30
CA LYS A 449 22.63 -8.21 1.58
C LYS A 449 22.89 -6.82 1.01
N VAL A 450 24.15 -6.52 0.72
CA VAL A 450 24.56 -5.35 -0.04
C VAL A 450 25.32 -5.75 -1.30
N ASP A 451 25.10 -5.03 -2.39
CA ASP A 451 25.96 -5.06 -3.58
C ASP A 451 26.57 -3.68 -3.81
N ILE A 452 27.90 -3.62 -3.93
CA ILE A 452 28.66 -2.36 -4.10
C ILE A 452 29.34 -2.34 -5.46
N HIS A 453 29.08 -1.28 -6.24
CA HIS A 453 29.66 -1.08 -7.56
C HIS A 453 30.55 0.17 -7.57
N LEU A 454 31.84 -0.01 -7.86
CA LEU A 454 32.77 1.09 -8.09
C LEU A 454 32.58 1.62 -9.51
N ILE A 455 32.41 2.93 -9.66
CA ILE A 455 32.29 3.61 -10.94
C ILE A 455 33.41 4.65 -11.03
N LYS A 456 34.36 4.44 -11.94
CA LYS A 456 35.48 5.37 -12.16
C LYS A 456 35.10 6.41 -13.19
N ILE A 457 35.63 7.64 -13.06
CA ILE A 457 35.39 8.73 -14.02
C ILE A 457 35.69 8.30 -15.46
N LYS A 458 36.80 7.60 -15.68
CA LYS A 458 37.22 7.13 -17.02
C LYS A 458 36.26 6.12 -17.66
N GLU A 459 35.42 5.47 -16.86
CA GLU A 459 34.41 4.51 -17.31
C GLU A 459 33.03 5.18 -17.50
N ALA A 460 32.86 6.42 -17.02
CA ALA A 460 31.61 7.15 -17.11
C ALA A 460 31.33 7.59 -18.55
N ARG A 461 30.11 7.34 -19.01
CA ARG A 461 29.71 7.54 -20.40
C ARG A 461 29.15 8.95 -20.63
N GLU A 462 30.03 9.95 -20.71
CA GLU A 462 29.63 11.35 -20.89
C GLU A 462 28.69 11.57 -22.10
N GLN A 463 29.00 10.96 -23.25
CA GLN A 463 28.18 11.06 -24.46
C GLN A 463 26.78 10.46 -24.29
N PHE A 464 26.64 9.45 -23.42
CA PHE A 464 25.32 8.86 -23.12
C PHE A 464 24.48 9.85 -22.31
N VAL A 465 25.08 10.54 -21.32
CA VAL A 465 24.41 11.59 -20.54
C VAL A 465 23.91 12.72 -21.46
N ASP A 466 24.75 13.18 -22.39
CA ASP A 466 24.38 14.25 -23.32
C ASP A 466 23.24 13.83 -24.25
N LYS A 467 23.34 12.64 -24.85
CA LYS A 467 22.30 12.09 -25.74
C LYS A 467 20.95 11.97 -25.07
N GLU A 468 20.89 11.47 -23.83
CA GLU A 468 19.62 11.31 -23.12
C GLU A 468 19.06 12.67 -22.65
N SER A 469 19.93 13.62 -22.28
CA SER A 469 19.54 15.00 -21.98
C SER A 469 18.91 15.69 -23.20
N GLU A 470 19.50 15.53 -24.38
CA GLU A 470 18.98 16.08 -25.64
C GLU A 470 17.60 15.51 -25.98
N LYS A 471 17.38 14.21 -25.80
CA LYS A 471 16.07 13.59 -26.01
C LYS A 471 15.00 14.16 -25.09
N ILE A 472 15.31 14.35 -23.81
CA ILE A 472 14.36 14.95 -22.86
C ILE A 472 14.06 16.39 -23.25
N ASN A 473 15.07 17.19 -23.59
CA ASN A 473 14.87 18.57 -24.01
C ASN A 473 14.06 18.65 -25.30
N SER A 474 14.33 17.79 -26.28
CA SER A 474 13.54 17.68 -27.51
C SER A 474 12.07 17.38 -27.22
N LEU A 475 11.79 16.41 -26.35
CA LEU A 475 10.43 16.09 -25.90
C LEU A 475 9.77 17.27 -25.18
N LYS A 476 10.49 17.96 -24.28
CA LYS A 476 9.98 19.13 -23.54
C LYS A 476 9.67 20.32 -24.45
N SER A 477 10.36 20.44 -25.59
CA SER A 477 10.11 21.46 -26.63
C SER A 477 8.90 21.17 -27.52
N GLY A 478 8.15 20.09 -27.26
CA GLY A 478 6.93 19.75 -27.99
C GLY A 478 7.13 18.72 -29.11
N ASN A 479 8.34 18.19 -29.31
CA ASN A 479 8.56 17.12 -30.27
C ASN A 479 7.90 15.81 -29.80
N HIS A 480 7.45 15.01 -30.76
CA HIS A 480 6.91 13.68 -30.51
C HIS A 480 8.03 12.63 -30.47
N LEU A 481 7.95 11.72 -29.51
CA LEU A 481 8.86 10.58 -29.42
C LEU A 481 8.12 9.29 -29.79
N ASN A 482 8.67 8.51 -30.71
CA ASN A 482 8.18 7.17 -30.98
C ASN A 482 8.73 6.20 -29.93
N VAL A 483 7.87 5.76 -29.02
CA VAL A 483 8.16 4.88 -27.90
C VAL A 483 7.68 3.46 -28.19
N LYS A 484 8.32 2.80 -29.16
CA LYS A 484 8.07 1.37 -29.40
C LYS A 484 8.56 0.55 -28.21
N ASN A 485 7.85 -0.55 -27.91
CA ASN A 485 8.26 -1.53 -26.90
C ASN A 485 8.47 -0.96 -25.49
N VAL A 486 7.64 -0.01 -25.06
CA VAL A 486 7.65 0.48 -23.66
C VAL A 486 6.70 -0.28 -22.74
N SER A 487 5.82 -1.11 -23.30
CA SER A 487 4.87 -1.94 -22.55
C SER A 487 5.50 -3.29 -22.19
N PHE A 488 5.92 -3.41 -20.92
CA PHE A 488 6.41 -4.64 -20.32
C PHE A 488 5.63 -4.94 -19.05
N PRO A 489 4.95 -6.10 -18.93
CA PRO A 489 4.15 -6.43 -17.75
C PRO A 489 4.90 -6.27 -16.42
N SER A 490 6.18 -6.67 -16.39
CA SER A 490 7.04 -6.60 -15.20
C SER A 490 7.35 -5.19 -14.72
N ARG A 491 7.38 -4.21 -15.63
CA ARG A 491 7.56 -2.79 -15.30
C ARG A 491 6.24 -2.10 -15.05
N CYS A 492 5.27 -2.32 -15.95
CA CYS A 492 3.98 -1.63 -15.93
C CYS A 492 3.19 -1.91 -14.66
N LEU A 493 3.04 -3.18 -14.22
CA LEU A 493 2.24 -3.53 -13.04
C LEU A 493 2.77 -2.97 -11.72
N ASN A 494 4.05 -2.59 -11.68
CA ASN A 494 4.70 -1.98 -10.52
C ASN A 494 4.91 -0.46 -10.69
N CYS A 495 4.43 0.11 -11.78
CA CYS A 495 4.64 1.52 -12.10
C CYS A 495 3.67 2.40 -11.31
N SER A 496 4.18 3.47 -10.68
CA SER A 496 3.36 4.44 -9.94
C SER A 496 2.27 5.10 -10.79
N VAL A 497 2.47 5.11 -12.12
CA VAL A 497 1.55 5.73 -13.07
C VAL A 497 0.78 4.70 -13.90
N TYR A 498 0.81 3.42 -13.52
CA TYR A 498 0.18 2.31 -14.26
C TYR A 498 -1.21 2.66 -14.75
N ILE A 499 -2.06 3.13 -13.83
CA ILE A 499 -3.47 3.45 -14.07
C ILE A 499 -3.66 4.56 -15.12
N TYR A 500 -2.69 5.48 -15.24
CA TYR A 500 -2.78 6.66 -16.11
C TYR A 500 -2.04 6.49 -17.45
N CYS A 501 -1.36 5.37 -17.65
CA CYS A 501 -0.53 5.12 -18.80
C CYS A 501 -1.30 4.26 -19.82
N GLU A 502 -1.67 4.83 -20.96
CA GLU A 502 -2.31 4.05 -22.02
C GLU A 502 -1.31 3.29 -22.90
N HIS A 503 -0.03 3.67 -22.92
CA HIS A 503 1.02 2.97 -23.68
C HIS A 503 1.20 1.52 -23.23
N LYS A 504 0.79 1.16 -22.01
CA LYS A 504 0.76 -0.23 -21.52
C LYS A 504 -0.13 -1.14 -22.38
N SER A 505 -1.14 -0.59 -23.05
CA SER A 505 -2.04 -1.33 -23.93
C SER A 505 -1.38 -1.83 -25.23
N GLY A 506 -0.23 -1.24 -25.62
CA GLY A 506 0.42 -1.50 -26.91
C GLY A 506 -0.23 -0.80 -28.10
N THR A 507 -1.35 -0.10 -27.90
CA THR A 507 -2.05 0.61 -28.99
C THR A 507 -1.48 2.01 -29.26
N LYS A 508 -0.80 2.61 -28.27
CA LYS A 508 -0.14 3.92 -28.39
C LYS A 508 1.38 3.76 -28.43
N ASN A 509 1.99 4.30 -29.48
CA ASN A 509 3.45 4.30 -29.68
C ASN A 509 4.04 5.71 -29.76
N THR A 510 3.21 6.76 -29.70
CA THR A 510 3.68 8.15 -29.72
C THR A 510 3.59 8.74 -28.33
N LEU A 511 4.65 9.42 -27.89
CA LEU A 511 4.71 10.15 -26.64
C LEU A 511 4.85 11.64 -26.92
N ARG A 512 4.18 12.45 -26.10
CA ARG A 512 4.28 13.91 -26.09
C ARG A 512 4.42 14.43 -24.67
N PHE A 513 4.89 15.66 -24.56
CA PHE A 513 4.95 16.42 -23.32
C PHE A 513 4.35 17.81 -23.55
N PRO A 514 3.41 18.29 -22.69
CA PRO A 514 2.78 17.55 -21.59
C PRO A 514 1.96 16.34 -22.06
N TYR A 515 1.89 15.31 -21.22
CA TYR A 515 1.11 14.10 -21.48
C TYR A 515 -0.38 14.44 -21.55
N ASN A 516 -1.06 14.14 -22.65
CA ASN A 516 -2.49 14.45 -22.78
C ASN A 516 -3.28 13.37 -23.53
N ASP A 517 -2.82 12.14 -23.36
CA ASP A 517 -3.37 10.95 -24.01
C ASP A 517 -4.58 10.37 -23.29
#